data_AF-A0A258YL55-F1
#
_entry.id   AF-A0A258YL55-F1
#
_cell.length_a   1.000
_cell.length_b   1.000
_cell.length_c   1.000
_cell.angle_alpha   90.00
_cell.angle_beta   90.00
_cell.angle_gamma   90.00
#
_symmetry.space_group_name_H-M   'P 1'
#
loop_
_entity.id
_entity.type
_entity.pdbx_description
1 polymer ?
#
loop_
_entity_poly.entity_id
_entity_poly.type
_entity_poly.pdbx_seq_one_letter_code
_entity_poly.pdbx_strand_id
1 'polypeptide(L)'
;MVQVFAGFILKADYAINRAVYIKSCVNKNRPVLKCNGKCQLSKKILAAEKEQQKAAQKGSYQFNISIETLCNTIFIPSINTLEISINPIKFQYGIKDELAGHYSTIFHPPQLT
;
A
#
# COMPACT_ATOMS: atom_id res chain seq x y z
N MET A 1 1.05 -8.45 -13.40
CA MET A 1 0.49 -7.74 -12.23
C MET A 1 0.42 -8.57 -10.94
N VAL A 2 0.42 -9.91 -10.96
CA VAL A 2 0.26 -10.75 -9.74
C VAL A 2 1.53 -10.82 -8.85
N GLN A 3 2.70 -10.40 -9.34
CA GLN A 3 3.99 -10.60 -8.66
C GLN A 3 4.15 -9.89 -7.29
N VAL A 4 3.49 -8.75 -7.05
CA VAL A 4 3.71 -7.96 -5.80
C VAL A 4 2.71 -8.32 -4.69
N PHE A 5 1.52 -8.82 -5.05
CA PHE A 5 0.42 -9.01 -4.09
C PHE A 5 0.52 -10.31 -3.28
N ALA A 6 1.29 -11.30 -3.73
CA ALA A 6 1.37 -12.61 -3.09
C ALA A 6 1.81 -12.52 -1.61
N GLY A 7 2.77 -11.65 -1.30
CA GLY A 7 3.24 -11.43 0.08
C GLY A 7 2.16 -10.80 0.97
N PHE A 8 1.35 -9.87 0.44
CA PHE A 8 0.27 -9.23 1.19
C PHE A 8 -0.86 -10.21 1.49
N ILE A 9 -1.25 -11.03 0.52
CA ILE A 9 -2.29 -12.05 0.69
C ILE A 9 -1.88 -13.05 1.77
N LEU A 10 -0.63 -13.52 1.76
CA LEU A 10 -0.13 -14.45 2.79
C LEU A 10 -0.08 -13.82 4.18
N LYS A 11 0.24 -12.53 4.29
CA LYS A 11 0.19 -11.79 5.57
C LYS A 11 -1.24 -11.61 6.07
N ALA A 12 -2.19 -11.31 5.18
CA ALA A 12 -3.61 -11.22 5.52
C ALA A 12 -4.16 -12.59 5.99
N ASP A 13 -3.84 -13.67 5.27
CA ASP A 13 -4.18 -15.03 5.68
C ASP A 13 -3.61 -15.39 7.06
N TYR A 14 -2.35 -15.01 7.34
CA TYR A 14 -1.76 -15.20 8.67
C TYR A 14 -2.50 -14.41 9.76
N ALA A 15 -2.95 -13.19 9.47
CA ALA A 15 -3.68 -12.37 10.42
C ALA A 15 -5.06 -12.96 10.74
N ILE A 16 -5.80 -13.39 9.71
CA ILE A 16 -7.14 -13.97 9.85
C ILE A 16 -7.07 -15.37 10.47
N ASN A 17 -6.18 -16.23 9.98
CA ASN A 17 -6.11 -17.66 10.33
C ASN A 17 -4.98 -17.99 11.32
N ARG A 18 -4.60 -17.04 12.18
CA ARG A 18 -3.41 -17.16 13.07
C ARG A 18 -3.39 -18.44 13.91
N ALA A 19 -4.54 -18.92 14.37
CA ALA A 19 -4.65 -20.16 15.15
C ALA A 19 -4.13 -21.38 14.38
N VAL A 20 -4.39 -21.47 13.07
CA VAL A 20 -3.90 -22.55 12.20
C VAL A 20 -2.37 -22.53 12.14
N TYR A 21 -1.78 -21.35 11.97
CA TYR A 21 -0.34 -21.17 11.92
C TYR A 21 0.34 -21.53 13.25
N ILE A 22 -0.28 -21.20 14.38
CA ILE A 22 0.21 -21.58 15.72
C ILE A 22 0.08 -23.10 15.92
N LYS A 23 -1.05 -23.69 15.53
CA LYS A 23 -1.28 -25.14 15.60
C LYS A 23 -0.29 -25.92 14.74
N SER A 24 0.20 -25.37 13.64
CA SER A 24 1.21 -26.02 12.79
C SER A 24 2.65 -25.55 13.09
N CYS A 25 2.88 -24.71 14.10
CA CYS A 25 4.22 -24.21 14.43
C CYS A 25 5.17 -25.36 14.83
N VAL A 26 6.37 -25.40 14.26
CA VAL A 26 7.40 -26.40 14.62
C VAL A 26 8.20 -26.00 15.88
N ASN A 27 8.24 -24.70 16.18
CA ASN A 27 8.99 -24.15 17.32
C ASN A 27 8.12 -24.04 18.60
N LYS A 28 7.07 -24.87 18.74
CA LYS A 28 6.18 -24.83 19.92
C LYS A 28 6.91 -25.10 21.23
N ASN A 29 7.92 -25.96 21.18
CA ASN A 29 8.78 -26.32 22.31
C ASN A 29 9.84 -25.25 22.65
N ARG A 30 9.90 -24.13 21.90
CA ARG A 30 10.86 -23.03 22.13
C ARG A 30 10.12 -21.71 22.40
N PRO A 31 9.48 -21.56 23.57
CA PRO A 31 8.66 -20.38 23.90
C PRO A 31 9.47 -19.07 23.89
N VAL A 32 10.78 -19.13 24.20
CA VAL A 32 11.71 -18.00 24.16
C VAL A 32 11.76 -17.31 22.79
N LEU A 33 11.51 -18.04 21.69
CA LEU A 33 11.53 -17.50 20.33
C LEU A 33 10.29 -16.66 19.99
N LYS A 34 9.22 -16.73 20.80
CA LYS A 34 7.94 -16.05 20.53
C LYS A 34 7.47 -16.20 19.06
N CYS A 35 7.67 -17.40 18.50
CA CYS A 35 7.50 -17.67 17.07
C CYS A 35 6.05 -17.45 16.60
N ASN A 36 5.06 -17.90 17.38
CA ASN A 36 3.64 -17.67 17.09
C ASN A 36 3.21 -18.06 15.66
N GLY A 37 3.73 -19.18 15.14
CA GLY A 37 3.40 -19.65 13.78
C GLY A 37 4.06 -18.89 12.64
N LYS A 38 4.88 -17.86 12.90
CA LYS A 38 5.61 -17.09 11.87
C LYS A 38 6.52 -17.96 11.00
N CYS A 39 7.05 -19.05 11.55
CA CYS A 39 7.84 -20.03 10.80
C CYS A 39 7.06 -20.71 9.65
N GLN A 40 5.74 -20.84 9.76
CA GLN A 40 4.91 -21.41 8.71
C GLN A 40 4.57 -20.38 7.64
N LEU A 41 4.36 -19.11 8.05
CA LEU A 41 4.22 -18.00 7.11
C LEU A 41 5.48 -17.83 6.25
N SER A 42 6.67 -17.85 6.86
CA SER A 42 7.93 -17.73 6.10
C SER A 42 8.11 -18.87 5.10
N LYS A 43 7.77 -20.11 5.47
CA LYS A 43 7.80 -21.25 4.55
C LYS A 43 6.88 -21.05 3.34
N LYS A 44 5.65 -20.56 3.55
CA LYS A 44 4.72 -20.27 2.44
C LYS A 44 5.24 -19.18 1.53
N ILE A 45 5.81 -18.10 2.08
CA ILE A 45 6.40 -17.00 1.30
C ILE A 45 7.55 -17.53 0.43
N LEU A 46 8.48 -18.30 1.01
CA LEU A 46 9.62 -18.88 0.27
C LEU A 46 9.18 -19.86 -0.81
N ALA A 47 8.12 -20.65 -0.56
CA ALA A 47 7.57 -21.54 -1.57
C ALA A 47 6.97 -20.77 -2.75
N ALA A 48 6.18 -19.73 -2.48
CA ALA A 48 5.61 -18.85 -3.49
C ALA A 48 6.69 -18.14 -4.31
N GLU A 49 7.76 -17.66 -3.66
CA GLU A 49 8.89 -17.00 -4.35
C GLU A 49 9.63 -17.97 -5.27
N LYS A 50 9.89 -19.21 -4.83
CA LYS A 50 10.51 -20.25 -5.67
C LYS A 50 9.66 -20.60 -6.88
N GLU A 51 8.34 -20.65 -6.73
CA GLU A 51 7.41 -20.90 -7.83
C GLU A 51 7.42 -19.75 -8.85
N GLN A 52 7.44 -18.50 -8.37
CA GLN A 52 7.57 -17.32 -9.23
C GLN A 52 8.91 -17.31 -9.99
N GLN A 53 10.02 -17.65 -9.33
CA GLN A 53 11.33 -17.75 -10.00
C GLN A 53 11.34 -18.83 -11.09
N LYS A 54 10.72 -20.00 -10.82
CA LYS A 54 10.56 -21.07 -11.81
C LYS A 54 9.68 -20.64 -12.99
N ALA A 55 8.60 -19.89 -12.74
CA ALA A 55 7.76 -19.32 -13.79
C ALA A 55 8.54 -18.32 -14.66
N ALA A 56 9.35 -17.46 -14.03
CA ALA A 56 10.22 -16.50 -14.72
C ALA A 56 11.30 -17.14 -15.59
N GLN A 57 11.80 -18.30 -15.20
CA GLN A 57 12.78 -19.04 -16.01
C GLN A 57 12.14 -19.84 -17.16
N LYS A 58 10.83 -20.12 -17.11
CA LYS A 58 10.13 -20.97 -18.08
C LYS A 58 9.35 -20.24 -19.18
N GLY A 59 9.22 -18.91 -19.12
CA GLY A 59 8.41 -18.18 -20.09
C GLY A 59 8.93 -16.79 -20.37
N SER A 60 9.40 -16.56 -21.61
CA SER A 60 9.35 -15.24 -22.23
C SER A 60 7.88 -14.82 -22.32
N TYR A 61 7.43 -14.01 -21.37
CA TYR A 61 6.07 -13.49 -21.36
C TYR A 61 5.91 -12.49 -22.51
N GLN A 62 5.45 -12.95 -23.68
CA GLN A 62 4.92 -12.04 -24.69
C GLN A 62 3.56 -11.52 -24.20
N PHE A 63 3.59 -10.39 -23.50
CA PHE A 63 2.40 -9.64 -23.14
C PHE A 63 1.90 -8.89 -24.39
N ASN A 64 1.04 -9.53 -25.18
CA ASN A 64 0.18 -8.80 -26.11
C ASN A 64 -0.97 -8.19 -25.32
N ILE A 65 -0.75 -7.00 -24.76
CA ILE A 65 -1.81 -6.19 -24.17
C ILE A 65 -2.42 -5.36 -25.30
N SER A 66 -3.56 -5.80 -25.84
CA SER A 66 -4.43 -4.89 -26.58
C SER A 66 -5.02 -3.92 -25.55
N ILE A 67 -4.47 -2.71 -25.46
CA ILE A 67 -5.04 -1.64 -24.65
C ILE A 67 -6.29 -1.15 -25.38
N GLU A 68 -7.44 -1.73 -25.05
CA GLU A 68 -8.72 -1.10 -25.37
C GLU A 68 -8.97 -0.02 -24.30
N THR A 69 -8.74 1.23 -24.68
CA THR A 69 -9.09 2.40 -23.87
C THR A 69 -10.60 2.49 -23.71
N LEU A 70 -11.12 1.98 -22.59
CA LEU A 70 -12.47 2.32 -22.14
C LEU A 70 -12.43 3.74 -21.56
N CYS A 71 -12.89 4.73 -22.33
CA CYS A 71 -13.17 6.06 -21.80
C CYS A 71 -14.29 5.95 -20.75
N ASN A 72 -13.96 6.30 -19.50
CA ASN A 72 -14.88 6.29 -18.38
C ASN A 72 -15.79 7.52 -18.49
N THR A 73 -17.06 7.35 -18.88
CA THR A 73 -18.05 8.41 -18.75
C THR A 73 -18.38 8.58 -17.27
N ILE A 74 -17.91 9.67 -16.67
CA ILE A 74 -18.22 10.00 -15.27
C ILE A 74 -19.69 10.41 -15.21
N PHE A 75 -20.54 9.54 -14.67
CA PHE A 75 -21.90 9.90 -14.27
C PHE A 75 -21.84 10.66 -12.95
N ILE A 76 -22.10 11.97 -12.98
CA ILE A 76 -22.22 12.80 -11.78
C ILE A 76 -23.72 12.95 -11.48
N PRO A 77 -24.26 12.31 -10.42
CA PRO A 77 -25.61 12.60 -10.00
C PRO A 77 -25.68 14.05 -9.47
N SER A 78 -26.62 14.83 -9.98
CA SER A 78 -26.93 16.18 -9.49
C SER A 78 -27.28 16.11 -8.00
N ILE A 79 -26.40 16.63 -7.15
CA ILE A 79 -26.71 16.85 -5.74
C ILE A 79 -27.60 18.10 -5.64
N ASN A 80 -28.84 17.92 -5.19
CA ASN A 80 -29.72 19.05 -4.88
C ASN A 80 -29.07 19.85 -3.74
N THR A 81 -28.82 21.13 -4.00
CA THR A 81 -28.19 22.05 -3.04
C THR A 81 -29.11 22.26 -1.85
N LEU A 82 -28.71 21.80 -0.66
CA LEU A 82 -29.35 22.18 0.59
C LEU A 82 -28.93 23.62 0.92
N GLU A 83 -29.88 24.55 0.95
CA GLU A 83 -29.64 25.91 1.39
C GLU A 83 -29.45 25.93 2.92
N ILE A 84 -28.21 26.02 3.37
CA ILE A 84 -27.88 26.28 4.76
C ILE A 84 -27.82 27.79 4.95
N SER A 85 -28.76 28.36 5.72
CA SER A 85 -28.68 29.74 6.17
C SER A 85 -27.63 29.85 7.27
N ILE A 86 -26.43 30.31 6.91
CA ILE A 86 -25.38 30.65 7.86
C ILE A 86 -25.49 32.13 8.24
N ASN A 87 -25.79 32.42 9.52
CA ASN A 87 -25.62 33.76 10.06
C ASN A 87 -24.12 34.11 10.05
N PRO A 88 -23.68 35.20 9.41
CA PRO A 88 -22.26 35.51 9.31
C PRO A 88 -21.69 35.92 10.68
N ILE A 89 -20.78 35.11 11.22
CA ILE A 89 -19.93 35.51 12.35
C ILE A 89 -18.94 36.54 11.82
N LYS A 90 -19.03 37.79 12.29
CA LYS A 90 -18.10 38.86 11.91
C LYS A 90 -16.75 38.63 12.60
N PHE A 91 -15.78 38.07 11.88
CA PHE A 91 -14.37 38.12 12.27
C PHE A 91 -13.75 39.41 11.71
N GLN A 92 -13.28 40.29 12.59
CA GLN A 92 -12.44 41.42 12.17
C GLN A 92 -11.02 40.91 11.94
N TYR A 93 -10.60 40.87 10.68
CA TYR A 93 -9.22 40.55 10.32
C TYR A 93 -8.40 41.83 10.26
N GLY A 94 -7.39 41.93 11.13
CA GLY A 94 -6.40 42.99 11.14
C GLY A 94 -5.24 42.66 10.21
N ILE A 95 -5.09 43.51 9.19
CA ILE A 95 -3.89 43.86 8.42
C ILE A 95 -3.41 42.88 7.34
N LYS A 96 -3.06 43.52 6.22
CA LYS A 96 -2.79 43.05 4.87
C LYS A 96 -1.28 42.85 4.63
N ASP A 97 -0.99 42.32 3.43
CA ASP A 97 0.27 42.43 2.67
C ASP A 97 1.38 41.44 3.10
N GLU A 98 2.15 40.77 2.25
CA GLU A 98 2.38 40.85 0.80
C GLU A 98 3.03 39.52 0.32
N LEU A 99 2.94 39.25 -0.98
CA LEU A 99 3.40 38.07 -1.70
C LEU A 99 4.93 37.86 -1.62
N ALA A 100 5.43 36.69 -1.20
CA ALA A 100 6.82 36.29 -1.47
C ALA A 100 7.02 34.76 -1.48
N GLY A 101 7.29 34.23 -2.68
CA GLY A 101 8.29 33.19 -2.93
C GLY A 101 8.13 31.83 -2.26
N HIS A 102 7.73 30.84 -3.06
CA HIS A 102 8.02 29.42 -2.83
C HIS A 102 9.52 29.21 -2.55
N TYR A 103 9.88 28.71 -1.37
CA TYR A 103 11.26 28.33 -1.05
C TYR A 103 11.44 26.82 -1.20
N SER A 104 12.02 26.41 -2.33
CA SER A 104 12.55 25.08 -2.55
C SER A 104 14.03 25.06 -2.23
N THR A 105 14.40 24.66 -1.02
CA THR A 105 15.78 24.20 -0.78
C THR A 105 15.81 22.71 -0.61
N ILE A 106 16.23 22.06 -1.69
CA ILE A 106 16.79 20.71 -1.67
C ILE A 106 18.14 20.82 -0.96
N PHE A 107 18.26 20.09 0.15
CA PHE A 107 19.46 20.04 0.97
C PHE A 107 20.61 19.36 0.21
N HIS A 108 21.80 19.96 0.20
CA HIS A 108 23.01 19.33 -0.32
C HIS A 108 24.06 19.24 0.80
N PRO A 109 24.69 18.08 1.02
CA PRO A 109 25.71 17.92 2.06
C PRO A 109 27.04 18.57 1.67
N PRO A 110 27.88 18.93 2.66
CA PRO A 110 29.12 19.68 2.44
C PRO A 110 30.16 18.86 1.67
N GLN A 111 30.87 19.50 0.76
CA GLN A 111 32.01 18.89 0.06
C GLN A 111 33.31 19.18 0.82
N LEU A 112 34.10 18.12 0.99
CA LEU A 112 35.40 18.11 1.65
C LEU A 112 36.43 18.90 0.84
N THR A 113 37.23 19.73 1.52
CA THR A 113 38.50 20.26 1.00
C THR A 113 39.64 19.33 1.41
#